data_AF-A0A814WT12-F1
#
_entry.id   AF-A0A814WT12-F1
#
_cell.length_a   1.000
_cell.length_b   1.000
_cell.length_c   1.000
_cell.angle_alpha   90.00
_cell.angle_beta   90.00
_cell.angle_gamma   90.00
#
_symmetry.space_group_name_H-M   'P 1'
#
loop_
_entity.id
_entity.type
_entity.pdbx_description
1 polymer ?
#
loop_
_entity_poly.entity_id
_entity_poly.type
_entity_poly.pdbx_seq_one_letter_code
_entity_poly.pdbx_strand_id
1 'polypeptide(L)'
;MTSILWALLFISSCQAAEKLAAYNADPAETTISGLSSGAFFATQLHVAFSASIKGAGIVAGGPYDCAAQMSYASCMYSGTPSVAKSISNTKAWSGNKIDDIKNLAKHKVYMISGTSDTTVSASVMNQLYKYYVTESQFIPSENVVYKKDLKSAHTFPTDFDGTGNNPCTSASSPYISNCGFDGAGAILEHMYGSLKPRNNGALTGKFIEFDQQEFIANARSAGMSTTAWVYVPKSCADGDVCRLHIAYHGCLQGYEKIGDKYVKNTGYNRWADTNNLIILYPPAV
;
A
#
# COMPACT_ATOMS: atom_id res chain seq x y z
N MET A 1 -16.01 31.85 56.60
CA MET A 1 -15.55 30.72 55.75
C MET A 1 -16.15 30.92 54.37
N THR A 2 -15.40 31.49 53.44
CA THR A 2 -15.82 31.69 52.04
C THR A 2 -14.81 31.00 51.17
N SER A 3 -15.15 29.78 50.75
CA SER A 3 -14.35 28.98 49.82
C SER A 3 -14.55 29.51 48.40
N ILE A 4 -13.48 30.02 47.80
CA ILE A 4 -13.45 30.40 46.39
C ILE A 4 -13.03 29.17 45.59
N LEU A 5 -13.97 28.53 44.88
CA LEU A 5 -13.66 27.50 43.90
C LEU A 5 -13.02 28.14 42.67
N TRP A 6 -11.78 27.78 42.38
CA TRP A 6 -11.14 28.07 41.09
C TRP A 6 -11.54 26.98 40.08
N ALA A 7 -12.34 27.34 39.09
CA ALA A 7 -12.60 26.50 37.93
C ALA A 7 -11.40 26.60 36.96
N LEU A 8 -10.62 25.52 36.86
CA LEU A 8 -9.59 25.37 35.84
C LEU A 8 -10.26 25.06 34.50
N LEU A 9 -10.32 26.05 33.61
CA LEU A 9 -10.68 25.88 32.21
C LEU A 9 -9.51 25.18 31.49
N PHE A 10 -9.68 23.90 31.18
CA PHE A 10 -8.81 23.19 30.23
C PHE A 10 -9.14 23.68 28.83
N ILE A 11 -8.32 24.58 28.30
CA ILE A 11 -8.36 24.97 26.88
C ILE A 11 -7.72 23.80 26.12
N SER A 12 -8.54 22.96 25.49
CA SER A 12 -8.06 21.97 24.52
C SER A 12 -7.56 22.70 23.28
N SER A 13 -6.24 22.86 23.16
CA SER A 13 -5.60 23.29 21.93
C SER A 13 -5.92 22.27 20.84
N CYS A 14 -6.72 22.65 19.83
CA CYS A 14 -6.83 21.88 18.60
C CYS A 14 -5.50 22.05 17.86
N GLN A 15 -4.55 21.16 18.11
CA GLN A 15 -3.25 21.18 17.48
C GLN A 15 -3.43 20.68 16.04
N ALA A 16 -3.21 21.56 15.06
CA ALA A 16 -3.17 21.18 13.67
C ALA A 16 -2.04 20.14 13.47
N ALA A 17 -2.27 19.17 12.57
CA ALA A 17 -1.25 18.17 12.25
C ALA A 17 0.05 18.84 11.77
N GLU A 18 1.18 18.25 12.13
CA GLU A 18 2.50 18.81 11.81
C GLU A 18 2.80 18.69 10.31
N LYS A 19 3.66 19.56 9.77
CA LYS A 19 4.14 19.42 8.39
C LYS A 19 5.05 18.20 8.26
N LEU A 20 5.09 17.60 7.07
CA LEU A 20 5.98 16.46 6.85
C LEU A 20 7.44 16.96 6.77
N ALA A 21 8.29 16.42 7.63
CA ALA A 21 9.72 16.70 7.56
C ALA A 21 10.35 16.11 6.29
N ALA A 22 11.37 16.79 5.76
CA ALA A 22 12.22 16.22 4.72
C ALA A 22 13.20 15.20 5.33
N TYR A 23 13.43 14.11 4.61
CA TYR A 23 14.39 13.07 4.98
C TYR A 23 15.38 12.82 3.84
N ASN A 24 16.53 12.24 4.15
CA ASN A 24 17.54 11.82 3.17
C ASN A 24 17.10 10.54 2.44
N ALA A 25 15.92 10.56 1.83
CA ALA A 25 15.36 9.43 1.09
C ALA A 25 15.71 9.56 -0.40
N ASP A 26 16.27 8.50 -0.99
CA ASP A 26 16.52 8.46 -2.43
C ASP A 26 15.19 8.24 -3.19
N PRO A 27 14.69 9.24 -3.94
CA PRO A 27 13.43 9.12 -4.66
C PRO A 27 13.47 8.03 -5.74
N ALA A 28 14.64 7.71 -6.31
CA ALA A 28 14.79 6.66 -7.31
C ALA A 28 14.56 5.25 -6.73
N GLU A 29 14.59 5.11 -5.41
CA GLU A 29 14.37 3.85 -4.69
C GLU A 29 12.93 3.67 -4.21
N THR A 30 12.00 4.51 -4.67
CA THR A 30 10.59 4.49 -4.25
C THR A 30 9.86 3.26 -4.80
N THR A 31 9.22 2.51 -3.90
CA THR A 31 8.31 1.41 -4.26
C THR A 31 6.95 1.62 -3.61
N ILE A 32 5.94 0.91 -4.10
CA ILE A 32 4.58 1.04 -3.58
C ILE A 32 3.93 -0.32 -3.37
N SER A 33 2.91 -0.39 -2.52
CA SER A 33 2.03 -1.55 -2.46
C SER A 33 0.65 -1.20 -1.93
N GLY A 34 -0.28 -2.14 -1.99
CA GLY A 34 -1.56 -1.98 -1.31
C GLY A 34 -2.41 -3.23 -1.28
N LEU A 35 -3.54 -3.14 -0.57
CA LEU A 35 -4.62 -4.12 -0.53
C LEU A 35 -5.86 -3.60 -1.26
N SER A 36 -6.59 -4.45 -1.98
CA SER A 36 -7.93 -4.12 -2.50
C SER A 36 -7.92 -2.85 -3.38
N SER A 37 -8.75 -1.85 -3.11
CA SER A 37 -8.69 -0.55 -3.79
C SER A 37 -7.32 0.12 -3.71
N GLY A 38 -6.60 -0.01 -2.60
CA GLY A 38 -5.21 0.43 -2.47
C GLY A 38 -4.26 -0.33 -3.40
N ALA A 39 -4.54 -1.60 -3.70
CA ALA A 39 -3.79 -2.40 -4.66
C ALA A 39 -4.10 -2.01 -6.12
N PHE A 40 -5.37 -1.69 -6.43
CA PHE A 40 -5.74 -1.07 -7.71
C PHE A 40 -5.07 0.30 -7.88
N PHE A 41 -5.03 1.12 -6.82
CA PHE A 41 -4.36 2.40 -6.84
C PHE A 41 -2.85 2.26 -6.97
N ALA A 42 -2.24 1.30 -6.28
CA ALA A 42 -0.83 0.97 -6.46
C ALA A 42 -0.53 0.53 -7.90
N THR A 43 -1.40 -0.27 -8.52
CA THR A 43 -1.26 -0.63 -9.94
C THR A 43 -1.34 0.61 -10.86
N GLN A 44 -2.25 1.54 -10.57
CA GLN A 44 -2.39 2.79 -11.32
C GLN A 44 -1.14 3.66 -11.23
N LEU A 45 -0.65 3.91 -10.01
CA LEU A 45 0.55 4.72 -9.81
C LEU A 45 1.80 4.05 -10.40
N HIS A 46 1.93 2.73 -10.25
CA HIS A 46 3.06 1.98 -10.79
C HIS A 46 3.17 2.13 -12.31
N VAL A 47 2.06 2.11 -13.03
CA VAL A 47 2.02 2.28 -14.49
C VAL A 47 2.16 3.76 -14.86
N ALA A 48 1.38 4.63 -14.22
CA ALA A 48 1.30 6.05 -14.57
C ALA A 48 2.60 6.82 -14.29
N PHE A 49 3.25 6.50 -13.17
CA PHE A 49 4.44 7.19 -12.64
C PHE A 49 5.65 6.24 -12.57
N SER A 50 5.78 5.37 -13.58
CA SER A 50 6.83 4.34 -13.63
C SER A 50 8.26 4.91 -13.68
N ALA A 51 8.47 6.19 -14.01
CA ALA A 51 9.78 6.82 -13.92
C ALA A 51 10.20 7.12 -12.46
N SER A 52 9.24 7.28 -11.55
CA SER A 52 9.49 7.57 -10.13
C SER A 52 9.30 6.34 -9.22
N ILE A 53 8.68 5.27 -9.71
CA ILE A 53 8.30 4.10 -8.91
C ILE A 53 8.96 2.86 -9.51
N LYS A 54 9.88 2.21 -8.78
CA LYS A 54 10.68 1.08 -9.30
C LYS A 54 10.04 -0.31 -9.17
N GLY A 55 8.91 -0.41 -8.48
CA GLY A 55 8.26 -1.70 -8.23
C GLY A 55 6.98 -1.60 -7.42
N ALA A 56 6.18 -2.68 -7.45
CA ALA A 56 4.86 -2.70 -6.83
C ALA A 56 4.51 -4.04 -6.14
N GLY A 57 3.93 -3.96 -4.94
CA GLY A 57 3.26 -5.06 -4.26
C GLY A 57 1.73 -4.97 -4.39
N ILE A 58 1.08 -5.96 -5.00
CA ILE A 58 -0.36 -5.92 -5.28
C ILE A 58 -1.05 -7.07 -4.53
N VAL A 59 -1.76 -6.75 -3.44
CA VAL A 59 -2.54 -7.72 -2.65
C VAL A 59 -4.01 -7.60 -3.01
N ALA A 60 -4.57 -8.62 -3.66
CA ALA A 60 -5.98 -8.65 -4.07
C ALA A 60 -6.44 -7.37 -4.80
N GLY A 61 -5.69 -6.96 -5.84
CA GLY A 61 -6.02 -5.84 -6.72
C GLY A 61 -6.45 -6.29 -8.12
N GLY A 62 -6.14 -5.53 -9.15
CA GLY A 62 -6.49 -5.93 -10.51
C GLY A 62 -5.90 -5.04 -11.60
N PRO A 63 -6.28 -5.27 -12.88
CA PRO A 63 -5.67 -4.62 -14.03
C PRO A 63 -5.74 -3.08 -13.99
N TYR A 64 -4.69 -2.44 -14.52
CA TYR A 64 -4.72 -1.02 -14.83
C TYR A 64 -5.93 -0.68 -15.72
N ASP A 65 -6.56 0.47 -15.48
CA ASP A 65 -7.68 0.97 -16.29
C ASP A 65 -8.92 0.04 -16.35
N CYS A 66 -9.04 -0.96 -15.47
CA CYS A 66 -10.08 -1.98 -15.56
C CYS A 66 -11.51 -1.41 -15.56
N ALA A 67 -11.85 -0.65 -14.52
CA ALA A 67 -13.21 -0.10 -14.33
C ALA A 67 -13.54 1.08 -15.26
N ALA A 68 -12.58 1.54 -16.08
CA ALA A 68 -12.86 2.49 -17.16
C ALA A 68 -13.37 1.78 -18.42
N GLN A 69 -13.08 0.49 -18.57
CA GLN A 69 -13.45 -0.31 -19.75
C GLN A 69 -14.70 -1.17 -19.52
N MET A 70 -15.13 -1.32 -18.26
CA MET A 70 -16.29 -2.11 -17.87
C MET A 70 -16.79 -1.69 -16.49
N SER A 71 -17.95 -2.21 -16.08
CA SER A 71 -18.44 -2.02 -14.71
C SER A 71 -17.38 -2.48 -13.69
N TYR A 72 -17.23 -1.73 -12.59
CA TYR A 72 -16.30 -2.07 -11.52
C TYR A 72 -16.54 -3.49 -10.96
N ALA A 73 -17.80 -3.96 -10.98
CA ALA A 73 -18.16 -5.30 -10.52
C ALA A 73 -17.51 -6.40 -11.38
N SER A 74 -17.25 -6.15 -12.67
CA SER A 74 -16.52 -7.07 -13.55
C SER A 74 -15.02 -7.14 -13.22
N CYS A 75 -14.50 -6.14 -12.50
CA CYS A 75 -13.14 -6.07 -11.97
C CYS A 75 -13.07 -6.59 -10.52
N MET A 76 -14.13 -7.18 -10.00
CA MET A 76 -14.26 -7.70 -8.64
C MET A 76 -14.99 -9.05 -8.66
N TYR A 77 -15.23 -9.62 -7.48
CA TYR A 77 -15.99 -10.85 -7.28
C TYR A 77 -15.48 -11.99 -8.15
N SER A 78 -16.35 -12.73 -8.82
CA SER A 78 -16.00 -13.78 -9.79
C SER A 78 -15.68 -13.25 -11.21
N GLY A 79 -15.44 -11.94 -11.35
CA GLY A 79 -15.15 -11.29 -12.61
C GLY A 79 -13.86 -11.81 -13.26
N THR A 80 -13.85 -11.84 -14.59
CA THR A 80 -12.66 -12.13 -15.40
C THR A 80 -12.50 -11.02 -16.44
N PRO A 81 -12.05 -9.82 -16.01
CA PRO A 81 -12.04 -8.64 -16.88
C PRO A 81 -11.06 -8.82 -18.04
N SER A 82 -11.51 -8.59 -19.27
CA SER A 82 -10.60 -8.54 -20.43
C SER A 82 -9.59 -7.41 -20.26
N VAL A 83 -8.32 -7.68 -20.56
CA VAL A 83 -7.22 -6.71 -20.45
C VAL A 83 -6.82 -6.10 -21.78
N ALA A 84 -7.40 -6.55 -22.89
CA ALA A 84 -7.00 -6.12 -24.24
C ALA A 84 -7.10 -4.59 -24.40
N LYS A 85 -8.20 -3.99 -23.93
CA LYS A 85 -8.39 -2.54 -24.02
C LYS A 85 -7.49 -1.78 -23.06
N SER A 86 -7.30 -2.27 -21.83
CA SER A 86 -6.31 -1.71 -20.89
C SER A 86 -4.90 -1.70 -21.48
N ILE A 87 -4.44 -2.82 -22.05
CA ILE A 87 -3.12 -2.91 -22.71
C ILE A 87 -3.01 -1.93 -23.88
N SER A 88 -4.06 -1.85 -24.72
CA SER A 88 -4.09 -0.90 -25.84
C SER A 88 -4.01 0.55 -25.36
N ASN A 89 -4.74 0.90 -24.30
CA ASN A 89 -4.72 2.24 -23.72
C ASN A 89 -3.35 2.55 -23.10
N THR A 90 -2.76 1.65 -22.32
CA THR A 90 -1.41 1.81 -21.77
C THR A 90 -0.38 2.07 -22.87
N LYS A 91 -0.39 1.27 -23.95
CA LYS A 91 0.52 1.49 -25.11
C LYS A 91 0.29 2.85 -25.78
N ALA A 92 -0.96 3.27 -25.93
CA ALA A 92 -1.31 4.55 -26.55
C ALA A 92 -0.97 5.77 -25.68
N TRP A 93 -0.95 5.61 -24.35
CA TRP A 93 -0.71 6.69 -23.39
C TRP A 93 0.77 6.84 -23.00
N SER A 94 1.59 5.81 -23.26
CA SER A 94 3.02 5.74 -22.97
C SER A 94 3.78 6.98 -23.46
N GLY A 95 4.50 7.65 -22.55
CA GLY A 95 5.28 8.85 -22.84
C GLY A 95 4.45 10.12 -23.05
N ASN A 96 3.16 10.09 -22.73
CA ASN A 96 2.26 11.24 -22.81
C ASN A 96 1.41 11.37 -21.55
N LYS A 97 0.35 10.55 -21.41
CA LYS A 97 -0.54 10.60 -20.24
C LYS A 97 -0.02 9.79 -19.06
N ILE A 98 0.89 8.86 -19.35
CA ILE A 98 1.64 8.05 -18.38
C ILE A 98 3.10 8.04 -18.80
N ASP A 99 3.98 7.69 -17.87
CA ASP A 99 5.39 7.47 -18.16
C ASP A 99 5.63 6.38 -19.23
N ASP A 100 6.82 6.40 -19.84
CA ASP A 100 7.19 5.43 -20.88
C ASP A 100 7.14 3.99 -20.31
N ILE A 101 6.35 3.12 -20.94
CA ILE A 101 6.20 1.71 -20.55
C ILE A 101 7.53 0.96 -20.55
N LYS A 102 8.58 1.45 -21.23
CA LYS A 102 9.94 0.88 -21.15
C LYS A 102 10.51 0.87 -19.74
N ASN A 103 10.04 1.75 -18.85
CA ASN A 103 10.44 1.74 -17.45
C ASN A 103 10.03 0.42 -16.77
N LEU A 104 8.81 -0.06 -17.06
CA LEU A 104 8.23 -1.26 -16.45
C LEU A 104 9.08 -2.53 -16.69
N ALA A 105 9.84 -2.59 -17.79
CA ALA A 105 10.67 -3.74 -18.11
C ALA A 105 11.74 -4.06 -17.04
N LYS A 106 12.11 -3.07 -16.23
CA LYS A 106 13.10 -3.21 -15.15
C LYS A 106 12.46 -3.38 -13.77
N HIS A 107 11.14 -3.25 -13.68
CA HIS A 107 10.44 -3.21 -12.40
C HIS A 107 10.17 -4.60 -11.87
N LYS A 108 10.14 -4.70 -10.54
CA LYS A 108 9.78 -5.92 -9.84
C LYS A 108 8.36 -5.80 -9.26
N VAL A 109 7.54 -6.81 -9.51
CA VAL A 109 6.15 -6.85 -9.04
C VAL A 109 5.90 -8.11 -8.21
N TYR A 110 5.33 -7.93 -7.02
CA TYR A 110 4.89 -9.04 -6.18
C TYR A 110 3.37 -9.03 -6.07
N MET A 111 2.72 -10.10 -6.49
CA MET A 111 1.27 -10.24 -6.51
C MET A 111 0.82 -11.29 -5.49
N ILE A 112 -0.20 -10.97 -4.69
CA ILE A 112 -0.78 -11.90 -3.71
C ILE A 112 -2.28 -12.02 -3.93
N SER A 113 -2.77 -13.25 -4.06
CA SER A 113 -4.20 -13.56 -4.06
C SER A 113 -4.50 -14.71 -3.11
N GLY A 114 -5.53 -14.53 -2.28
CA GLY A 114 -6.08 -15.60 -1.46
C GLY A 114 -6.92 -16.57 -2.30
N THR A 115 -6.82 -17.88 -2.03
CA THR A 115 -7.62 -18.90 -2.74
C THR A 115 -9.11 -18.85 -2.38
N SER A 116 -9.46 -18.21 -1.25
CA SER A 116 -10.84 -18.06 -0.76
C SER A 116 -11.33 -16.61 -0.83
N ASP A 117 -10.58 -15.73 -1.50
CA ASP A 117 -11.01 -14.36 -1.75
C ASP A 117 -12.17 -14.36 -2.76
N THR A 118 -13.32 -13.86 -2.34
CA THR A 118 -14.52 -13.69 -3.18
C THR A 118 -14.87 -12.21 -3.41
N THR A 119 -14.03 -11.28 -2.95
CA THR A 119 -14.23 -9.83 -3.10
C THR A 119 -13.53 -9.30 -4.34
N VAL A 120 -12.28 -9.67 -4.57
CA VAL A 120 -11.56 -9.39 -5.82
C VAL A 120 -11.21 -10.68 -6.55
N SER A 121 -11.01 -11.77 -5.80
CA SER A 121 -10.75 -13.13 -6.27
C SER A 121 -9.54 -13.33 -7.19
N ALA A 122 -9.12 -14.59 -7.27
CA ALA A 122 -7.99 -15.00 -8.09
C ALA A 122 -8.24 -14.78 -9.58
N SER A 123 -9.49 -14.78 -10.08
CA SER A 123 -9.75 -14.58 -11.51
C SER A 123 -9.38 -13.17 -11.97
N VAL A 124 -9.61 -12.16 -11.15
CA VAL A 124 -9.19 -10.77 -11.45
C VAL A 124 -7.67 -10.64 -11.37
N MET A 125 -7.05 -11.18 -10.31
CA MET A 125 -5.59 -11.15 -10.16
C MET A 125 -4.86 -11.93 -11.27
N ASN A 126 -5.46 -12.99 -11.80
CA ASN A 126 -4.95 -13.69 -12.98
C ASN A 126 -4.96 -12.77 -14.22
N GLN A 127 -5.98 -11.93 -14.38
CA GLN A 127 -6.02 -10.96 -15.47
C GLN A 127 -4.96 -9.87 -15.27
N LEU A 128 -4.65 -9.45 -14.04
CA LEU A 128 -3.52 -8.55 -13.79
C LEU A 128 -2.17 -9.19 -14.21
N TYR A 129 -1.98 -10.49 -13.94
CA TYR A 129 -0.78 -11.19 -14.37
C TYR A 129 -0.68 -11.22 -15.91
N LYS A 130 -1.80 -11.44 -16.60
CA LYS A 130 -1.85 -11.34 -18.07
C LYS A 130 -1.53 -9.93 -18.56
N TYR A 131 -2.08 -8.90 -17.90
CA TYR A 131 -1.82 -7.51 -18.19
C TYR A 131 -0.35 -7.12 -18.03
N TYR A 132 0.39 -7.66 -17.07
CA TYR A 132 1.81 -7.34 -16.91
C TYR A 132 2.72 -8.22 -17.78
N VAL A 133 2.42 -9.51 -17.84
CA VAL A 133 3.38 -10.53 -18.29
C VAL A 133 2.96 -11.15 -19.62
N THR A 134 1.85 -11.90 -19.64
CA THR A 134 1.64 -12.85 -20.76
C THR A 134 1.04 -12.23 -22.00
N GLU A 135 0.16 -11.22 -21.87
CA GLU A 135 -0.51 -10.59 -23.03
C GLU A 135 0.18 -9.29 -23.46
N SER A 136 0.70 -8.51 -22.51
CA SER A 136 1.36 -7.24 -22.83
C SER A 136 2.87 -7.35 -23.00
N GLN A 137 3.49 -8.26 -22.23
CA GLN A 137 4.94 -8.37 -22.04
C GLN A 137 5.59 -7.06 -21.57
N PHE A 138 4.87 -6.26 -20.76
CA PHE A 138 5.43 -5.04 -20.17
C PHE A 138 6.51 -5.33 -19.14
N ILE A 139 6.40 -6.46 -18.42
CA ILE A 139 7.35 -6.90 -17.40
C ILE A 139 7.78 -8.34 -17.71
N PRO A 140 9.10 -8.63 -17.73
CA PRO A 140 9.61 -9.99 -17.84
C PRO A 140 9.07 -10.88 -16.71
N SER A 141 8.76 -12.14 -17.00
CA SER A 141 8.13 -13.04 -16.01
C SER A 141 9.03 -13.30 -14.80
N GLU A 142 10.35 -13.26 -14.97
CA GLU A 142 11.34 -13.40 -13.89
C GLU A 142 11.28 -12.26 -12.86
N ASN A 143 10.72 -11.10 -13.24
CA ASN A 143 10.55 -9.96 -12.35
C ASN A 143 9.18 -9.94 -11.64
N VAL A 144 8.30 -10.92 -11.92
CA VAL A 144 6.97 -11.00 -11.33
C VAL A 144 6.81 -12.28 -10.52
N VAL A 145 6.60 -12.14 -9.21
CA VAL A 145 6.20 -13.25 -8.35
C VAL A 145 4.70 -13.17 -8.10
N TYR A 146 3.99 -14.28 -8.31
CA TYR A 146 2.56 -14.36 -8.06
C TYR A 146 2.20 -15.47 -7.06
N LYS A 147 2.05 -15.08 -5.79
CA LYS A 147 1.63 -15.91 -4.66
C LYS A 147 0.10 -16.09 -4.69
N LYS A 148 -0.38 -17.23 -5.19
CA LYS A 148 -1.82 -17.50 -5.42
C LYS A 148 -2.34 -18.79 -4.78
N ASP A 149 -1.51 -19.42 -3.97
CA ASP A 149 -1.75 -20.68 -3.24
C ASP A 149 -2.01 -20.44 -1.74
N LEU A 150 -2.09 -19.18 -1.32
CA LEU A 150 -2.38 -18.81 0.07
C LEU A 150 -3.85 -19.08 0.41
N LYS A 151 -4.11 -19.89 1.43
CA LYS A 151 -5.45 -20.17 1.93
C LYS A 151 -5.99 -19.01 2.78
N SER A 152 -6.28 -17.89 2.13
CA SER A 152 -6.84 -16.69 2.75
C SER A 152 -8.11 -16.21 2.04
N ALA A 153 -8.97 -15.54 2.79
CA ALA A 153 -10.03 -14.68 2.27
C ALA A 153 -9.46 -13.33 1.80
N HIS A 154 -10.32 -12.35 1.55
CA HIS A 154 -9.92 -10.98 1.23
C HIS A 154 -9.38 -10.27 2.48
N THR A 155 -8.06 -10.28 2.66
CA THR A 155 -7.36 -9.70 3.81
C THR A 155 -5.91 -9.43 3.45
N PHE A 156 -5.28 -8.47 4.13
CA PHE A 156 -3.82 -8.36 4.12
C PHE A 156 -3.22 -9.54 4.91
N PRO A 157 -2.33 -10.35 4.33
CA PRO A 157 -1.75 -11.50 5.01
C PRO A 157 -0.49 -11.13 5.79
N THR A 158 -0.47 -11.51 7.07
CA THR A 158 0.69 -11.45 7.95
C THR A 158 1.01 -12.83 8.52
N ASP A 159 2.07 -12.93 9.30
CA ASP A 159 2.50 -14.12 10.04
C ASP A 159 2.49 -13.90 11.56
N PHE A 160 1.74 -12.91 12.03
CA PHE A 160 1.65 -12.57 13.44
C PHE A 160 0.26 -12.07 13.83
N ASP A 161 -0.10 -12.28 15.08
CA ASP A 161 -1.36 -11.81 15.65
C ASP A 161 -1.22 -10.33 16.05
N GLY A 162 -1.79 -9.44 15.24
CA GLY A 162 -1.96 -8.03 15.58
C GLY A 162 -3.25 -7.81 16.36
N THR A 163 -3.26 -6.87 17.31
CA THR A 163 -4.44 -6.58 18.14
C THR A 163 -5.65 -6.22 17.27
N GLY A 164 -6.70 -7.03 17.39
CA GLY A 164 -7.96 -6.85 16.66
C GLY A 164 -7.94 -7.33 15.22
N ASN A 165 -6.92 -8.07 14.78
CA ASN A 165 -6.93 -8.74 13.48
C ASN A 165 -8.09 -9.73 13.37
N ASN A 166 -8.61 -9.90 12.15
CA ASN A 166 -9.64 -10.89 11.85
C ASN A 166 -9.00 -12.25 11.52
N PRO A 167 -9.76 -13.37 11.56
CA PRO A 167 -9.29 -14.65 11.06
C PRO A 167 -8.96 -14.59 9.56
N CYS A 168 -7.87 -15.24 9.14
CA CYS A 168 -7.43 -15.27 7.74
C CYS A 168 -8.48 -15.89 6.78
N THR A 169 -9.39 -16.71 7.31
CA THR A 169 -10.49 -17.34 6.57
C THR A 169 -11.73 -16.45 6.43
N SER A 170 -11.72 -15.23 7.00
CA SER A 170 -12.83 -14.28 6.98
C SER A 170 -12.43 -12.97 6.30
N ALA A 171 -13.31 -12.42 5.47
CA ALA A 171 -13.17 -11.06 4.95
C ALA A 171 -14.00 -10.10 5.81
N SER A 172 -13.47 -9.71 6.96
CA SER A 172 -14.13 -8.78 7.90
C SER A 172 -13.13 -7.76 8.44
N SER A 173 -13.65 -6.63 8.95
CA SER A 173 -12.80 -5.59 9.55
C SER A 173 -11.88 -6.18 10.63
N PRO A 174 -10.58 -5.85 10.64
CA PRO A 174 -9.92 -4.77 9.88
C PRO A 174 -9.35 -5.18 8.51
N TYR A 175 -9.65 -6.39 8.02
CA TYR A 175 -9.08 -6.97 6.78
C TYR A 175 -7.56 -7.12 6.86
N ILE A 176 -7.06 -7.48 8.03
CA ILE A 176 -5.65 -7.78 8.32
C ILE A 176 -5.64 -9.02 9.18
N SER A 177 -4.90 -10.05 8.76
CA SER A 177 -4.99 -11.38 9.36
C SER A 177 -3.63 -12.05 9.47
N ASN A 178 -3.44 -12.79 10.56
CA ASN A 178 -2.40 -13.79 10.61
C ASN A 178 -2.78 -14.96 9.69
N CYS A 179 -2.12 -15.05 8.55
CA CYS A 179 -2.28 -16.09 7.54
C CYS A 179 -1.09 -17.06 7.52
N GLY A 180 -0.18 -16.97 8.50
CA GLY A 180 1.09 -17.71 8.51
C GLY A 180 2.02 -17.32 7.34
N PHE A 181 1.84 -16.12 6.78
CA PHE A 181 2.60 -15.65 5.63
C PHE A 181 2.91 -14.16 5.77
N ASP A 182 4.20 -13.82 5.81
CA ASP A 182 4.66 -12.43 5.87
C ASP A 182 4.54 -11.75 4.50
N GLY A 183 3.35 -11.23 4.19
CA GLY A 183 3.09 -10.55 2.92
C GLY A 183 3.93 -9.29 2.73
N ALA A 184 4.10 -8.48 3.78
CA ALA A 184 4.91 -7.27 3.72
C ALA A 184 6.39 -7.58 3.46
N GLY A 185 6.95 -8.56 4.18
CA GLY A 185 8.32 -9.02 3.97
C GLY A 185 8.54 -9.54 2.55
N ALA A 186 7.68 -10.44 2.08
CA ALA A 186 7.79 -11.01 0.74
C ALA A 186 7.73 -9.95 -0.38
N ILE A 187 6.84 -8.95 -0.23
CA ILE A 187 6.75 -7.81 -1.15
C ILE A 187 8.07 -7.01 -1.14
N LEU A 188 8.56 -6.62 0.04
CA LEU A 188 9.74 -5.78 0.18
C LEU A 188 11.02 -6.49 -0.29
N GLU A 189 11.22 -7.75 0.11
CA GLU A 189 12.38 -8.55 -0.31
C GLU A 189 12.41 -8.75 -1.83
N HIS A 190 11.27 -8.97 -2.47
CA HIS A 190 11.24 -9.09 -3.93
C HIS A 190 11.73 -7.81 -4.59
N MET A 191 11.22 -6.65 -4.18
CA MET A 191 11.55 -5.36 -4.80
C MET A 191 12.99 -4.91 -4.48
N TYR A 192 13.45 -5.08 -3.25
CA TYR A 192 14.73 -4.55 -2.78
C TYR A 192 15.86 -5.59 -2.76
N GLY A 193 15.58 -6.87 -3.04
CA GLY A 193 16.54 -7.96 -2.89
C GLY A 193 16.71 -8.37 -1.42
N SER A 194 17.87 -8.91 -1.08
CA SER A 194 18.16 -9.37 0.28
C SER A 194 18.05 -8.22 1.29
N LEU A 195 17.20 -8.40 2.30
CA LEU A 195 17.02 -7.48 3.41
C LEU A 195 17.62 -8.06 4.69
N LYS A 196 18.00 -7.18 5.63
CA LYS A 196 18.33 -7.60 7.00
C LYS A 196 17.08 -8.18 7.66
N PRO A 197 17.22 -9.15 8.59
CA PRO A 197 16.10 -9.67 9.34
C PRO A 197 15.27 -8.56 9.98
N ARG A 198 13.94 -8.71 9.94
CA ARG A 198 12.99 -7.75 10.51
C ARG A 198 13.12 -7.64 12.05
N ASN A 199 12.77 -6.50 12.61
CA ASN A 199 12.65 -6.31 14.06
C ASN A 199 11.34 -6.93 14.59
N ASN A 200 11.45 -7.95 15.44
CA ASN A 200 10.30 -8.57 16.12
C ASN A 200 10.08 -8.04 17.56
N GLY A 201 10.95 -7.14 18.04
CA GLY A 201 10.85 -6.47 19.33
C GLY A 201 10.21 -5.09 19.24
N ALA A 202 10.58 -4.21 20.17
CA ALA A 202 10.16 -2.82 20.13
C ALA A 202 10.81 -2.10 18.94
N LEU A 203 9.99 -1.44 18.12
CA LEU A 203 10.43 -0.63 16.99
C LEU A 203 11.25 0.56 17.48
N THR A 204 12.32 0.91 16.75
CA THR A 204 13.21 2.03 17.11
C THR A 204 12.75 3.36 16.54
N GLY A 205 11.94 3.33 15.47
CA GLY A 205 11.43 4.50 14.79
C GLY A 205 10.24 5.17 15.46
N LYS A 206 9.69 6.17 14.76
CA LYS A 206 8.49 6.92 15.18
C LYS A 206 7.38 6.79 14.15
N PHE A 207 6.16 6.72 14.64
CA PHE A 207 4.96 6.97 13.85
C PHE A 207 4.64 8.46 13.94
N ILE A 208 4.60 9.14 12.80
CA ILE A 208 4.35 10.56 12.70
C ILE A 208 3.07 10.75 11.90
N GLU A 209 2.09 11.43 12.49
CA GLU A 209 0.94 11.95 11.78
C GLU A 209 1.29 13.33 11.23
N PHE A 210 0.99 13.60 9.96
CA PHE A 210 1.29 14.87 9.31
C PHE A 210 0.13 15.38 8.47
N ASP A 211 0.10 16.69 8.21
CA ASP A 211 -0.90 17.35 7.38
C ASP A 211 -0.73 16.96 5.91
N GLN A 212 -1.69 16.20 5.40
CA GLN A 212 -1.70 15.74 4.02
C GLN A 212 -2.08 16.86 3.04
N GLN A 213 -2.70 17.94 3.52
CA GLN A 213 -3.09 19.07 2.68
C GLN A 213 -1.89 19.87 2.18
N GLU A 214 -0.70 19.65 2.74
CA GLU A 214 0.56 20.13 2.18
C GLU A 214 0.77 19.64 0.73
N PHE A 215 0.27 18.45 0.41
CA PHE A 215 0.47 17.80 -0.89
C PHE A 215 -0.80 17.72 -1.75
N ILE A 216 -1.97 17.80 -1.13
CA ILE A 216 -3.26 17.63 -1.81
C ILE A 216 -4.17 18.80 -1.43
N ALA A 217 -4.26 19.79 -2.31
CA ALA A 217 -5.20 20.89 -2.15
C ALA A 217 -6.64 20.35 -2.04
N ASN A 218 -7.35 20.74 -0.97
CA ASN A 218 -8.69 20.24 -0.65
C ASN A 218 -8.76 18.70 -0.59
N ALA A 219 -7.87 18.07 0.19
CA ALA A 219 -7.73 16.61 0.30
C ALA A 219 -9.06 15.84 0.39
N ARG A 220 -10.00 16.32 1.22
CA ARG A 220 -11.34 15.70 1.37
C ARG A 220 -12.13 15.64 0.08
N SER A 221 -12.11 16.71 -0.72
CA SER A 221 -12.79 16.75 -2.03
C SER A 221 -12.15 15.80 -3.03
N ALA A 222 -10.87 15.46 -2.85
CA ALA A 222 -10.15 14.46 -3.64
C ALA A 222 -10.31 13.02 -3.09
N GLY A 223 -11.13 12.81 -2.06
CA GLY A 223 -11.32 11.49 -1.43
C GLY A 223 -10.17 11.07 -0.51
N MET A 224 -9.33 12.01 -0.08
CA MET A 224 -8.19 11.79 0.80
C MET A 224 -8.44 12.37 2.19
N SER A 225 -7.82 11.77 3.22
CA SER A 225 -7.83 12.33 4.57
C SER A 225 -7.06 13.65 4.60
N THR A 226 -7.35 14.49 5.59
CA THR A 226 -6.55 15.70 5.85
C THR A 226 -5.22 15.37 6.53
N THR A 227 -5.08 14.19 7.14
CA THR A 227 -3.84 13.73 7.76
C THR A 227 -3.40 12.38 7.20
N ALA A 228 -2.10 12.17 7.15
CA ALA A 228 -1.46 10.91 6.76
C ALA A 228 -0.43 10.46 7.80
N TRP A 229 0.02 9.22 7.67
CA TRP A 229 0.97 8.63 8.62
C TRP A 229 2.26 8.23 7.91
N VAL A 230 3.38 8.39 8.61
CA VAL A 230 4.68 7.87 8.17
C VAL A 230 5.37 7.17 9.33
N TYR A 231 5.96 6.01 9.05
CA TYR A 231 6.89 5.35 9.95
C TYR A 231 8.32 5.67 9.51
N VAL A 232 9.08 6.28 10.41
CA VAL A 232 10.47 6.69 10.18
C VAL A 232 11.39 5.93 11.14
N PRO A 233 12.18 4.96 10.66
CA PRO A 233 13.20 4.28 11.48
C PRO A 233 14.18 5.28 12.11
N LYS A 234 14.77 4.91 13.25
CA LYS A 234 15.74 5.79 13.93
C LYS A 234 16.91 6.20 13.02
N SER A 235 17.46 5.27 12.23
CA SER A 235 18.54 5.57 11.29
C SER A 235 18.18 6.67 10.29
N CYS A 236 16.97 6.62 9.72
CA CYS A 236 16.49 7.64 8.79
C CYS A 236 16.26 9.00 9.47
N ALA A 237 15.79 8.99 10.72
CA ALA A 237 15.64 10.22 11.51
C ALA A 237 16.99 10.84 11.88
N ASP A 238 18.03 10.02 12.06
CA ASP A 238 19.40 10.45 12.37
C ASP A 238 20.18 10.93 11.11
N GLY A 239 19.60 10.80 9.91
CA GLY A 239 20.14 11.37 8.66
C GLY A 239 20.75 10.38 7.67
N ASP A 240 20.70 9.07 7.95
CA ASP A 240 21.14 8.04 6.99
C ASP A 240 20.39 8.14 5.67
N VAL A 241 21.06 7.73 4.58
CA VAL A 241 20.39 7.54 3.29
C VAL A 241 19.37 6.41 3.44
N CYS A 242 18.11 6.74 3.17
CA CYS A 242 17.00 5.81 3.26
C CYS A 242 16.28 5.65 1.92
N ARG A 243 15.40 4.67 1.87
CA ARG A 243 14.49 4.41 0.75
C ARG A 243 13.05 4.68 1.20
N LEU A 244 12.12 4.76 0.25
CA LEU A 244 10.70 4.98 0.53
C LEU A 244 9.85 3.83 0.01
N HIS A 245 8.98 3.30 0.86
CA HIS A 245 7.87 2.45 0.45
C HIS A 245 6.54 3.10 0.80
N ILE A 246 5.59 3.16 -0.14
CA ILE A 246 4.25 3.71 0.11
C ILE A 246 3.24 2.56 0.17
N ALA A 247 2.57 2.39 1.31
CA ALA A 247 1.61 1.31 1.55
C ALA A 247 0.18 1.86 1.62
N TYR A 248 -0.63 1.55 0.60
CA TYR A 248 -2.00 2.00 0.46
C TYR A 248 -3.00 1.01 1.05
N HIS A 249 -3.80 1.46 2.00
CA HIS A 249 -4.86 0.64 2.59
C HIS A 249 -6.00 0.36 1.59
N GLY A 250 -6.78 -0.68 1.86
CA GLY A 250 -7.96 -1.03 1.07
C GLY A 250 -9.22 -0.28 1.49
N CYS A 251 -10.33 -0.60 0.81
CA CYS A 251 -11.66 -0.14 1.22
C CYS A 251 -11.92 -0.52 2.67
N LEU A 252 -12.61 0.36 3.41
CA LEU A 252 -12.94 0.17 4.83
C LEU A 252 -11.72 0.05 5.77
N GLN A 253 -10.52 0.38 5.30
CA GLN A 253 -9.28 0.35 6.10
C GLN A 253 -8.67 1.75 6.33
N GLY A 254 -9.38 2.82 5.94
CA GLY A 254 -8.97 4.18 6.28
C GLY A 254 -8.96 4.40 7.80
N TYR A 255 -8.23 5.42 8.25
CA TYR A 255 -8.04 5.69 9.67
C TYR A 255 -9.37 5.88 10.42
N GLU A 256 -10.38 6.49 9.78
CA GLU A 256 -11.71 6.66 10.35
C GLU A 256 -12.47 5.33 10.58
N LYS A 257 -12.06 4.24 9.92
CA LYS A 257 -12.73 2.93 10.00
C LYS A 257 -12.04 1.98 10.96
N ILE A 258 -10.71 1.97 10.97
CA ILE A 258 -9.93 0.98 11.72
C ILE A 258 -8.80 1.60 12.56
N GLY A 259 -8.72 2.92 12.66
CA GLY A 259 -7.65 3.63 13.34
C GLY A 259 -6.29 3.35 12.70
N ASP A 260 -5.28 3.14 13.55
CA ASP A 260 -3.90 2.89 13.14
C ASP A 260 -3.62 1.42 12.75
N LYS A 261 -4.64 0.56 12.66
CA LYS A 261 -4.45 -0.87 12.41
C LYS A 261 -3.75 -1.16 11.09
N TYR A 262 -4.07 -0.47 9.99
CA TYR A 262 -3.33 -0.68 8.74
C TYR A 262 -1.86 -0.27 8.88
N VAL A 263 -1.60 0.84 9.57
CA VAL A 263 -0.25 1.35 9.83
C VAL A 263 0.55 0.36 10.67
N LYS A 264 -0.04 -0.20 11.74
CA LYS A 264 0.69 -1.01 12.73
C LYS A 264 0.65 -2.52 12.50
N ASN A 265 -0.41 -3.04 11.89
CA ASN A 265 -0.67 -4.48 11.86
C ASN A 265 -0.32 -5.14 10.52
N THR A 266 0.13 -4.41 9.50
CA THR A 266 0.50 -5.01 8.19
C THR A 266 1.94 -5.51 8.11
N GLY A 267 2.78 -5.19 9.11
CA GLY A 267 4.13 -5.77 9.24
C GLY A 267 5.26 -5.03 8.53
N TYR A 268 4.96 -4.06 7.66
CA TYR A 268 5.99 -3.28 6.94
C TYR A 268 7.02 -2.63 7.88
N ASN A 269 6.57 -2.05 9.00
CA ASN A 269 7.46 -1.32 9.91
C ASN A 269 8.56 -2.20 10.51
N ARG A 270 8.27 -3.49 10.73
CA ARG A 270 9.25 -4.45 11.27
C ARG A 270 10.43 -4.61 10.33
N TRP A 271 10.17 -4.66 9.03
CA TRP A 271 11.20 -4.69 8.00
C TRP A 271 11.88 -3.35 7.83
N ALA A 272 11.10 -2.27 7.84
CA ALA A 272 11.62 -0.93 7.67
C ALA A 272 12.64 -0.54 8.76
N ASP A 273 12.36 -0.94 10.00
CA ASP A 273 13.17 -0.61 11.18
C ASP A 273 14.62 -1.11 11.13
N THR A 274 14.90 -2.13 10.32
CA THR A 274 16.25 -2.70 10.16
C THR A 274 16.87 -2.44 8.79
N ASN A 275 16.16 -1.78 7.86
CA ASN A 275 16.53 -1.74 6.44
C ASN A 275 16.60 -0.33 5.82
N ASN A 276 16.69 0.72 6.66
CA ASN A 276 16.75 2.13 6.22
C ASN A 276 15.63 2.44 5.21
N LEU A 277 14.41 2.11 5.60
CA LEU A 277 13.23 2.22 4.75
C LEU A 277 12.15 2.98 5.52
N ILE A 278 11.74 4.12 4.96
CA ILE A 278 10.60 4.89 5.45
C ILE A 278 9.33 4.27 4.86
N ILE A 279 8.28 4.12 5.68
CA ILE A 279 6.98 3.65 5.19
C ILE A 279 5.97 4.81 5.26
N LEU A 280 5.46 5.22 4.11
CA LEU A 280 4.40 6.22 3.99
C LEU A 280 3.04 5.53 3.87
N TYR A 281 2.05 6.03 4.59
CA TYR A 281 0.67 5.55 4.61
C TYR A 281 -0.29 6.72 4.35
N PRO A 282 -0.62 7.03 3.08
CA PRO A 282 -1.57 8.09 2.73
C PRO A 282 -3.00 7.53 2.79
N PRO A 283 -3.84 7.93 3.76
CA PRO A 283 -5.17 7.36 3.89
C PRO A 283 -6.20 8.09 3.02
N ALA A 284 -7.07 7.32 2.40
CA ALA A 284 -8.33 7.78 1.84
C ALA A 284 -9.41 7.92 2.94
N VAL A 285 -10.55 8.53 2.59
CA VAL A 285 -11.74 8.68 3.47
C VAL A 285 -12.88 7.77 3.07
#